data_AF-A0A0L0F0W1-F1
#
_entry.id   AF-A0A0L0F0W1-F1
#
_cell.length_a   1.000
_cell.length_b   1.000
_cell.length_c   1.000
_cell.angle_alpha   90.00
_cell.angle_beta   90.00
_cell.angle_gamma   90.00
#
_symmetry.space_group_name_H-M   'P 1'
#
loop_
_entity.id
_entity.type
_entity.pdbx_description
1 polymer ?
#
loop_
_entity_poly.entity_id
_entity_poly.type
_entity_poly.pdbx_seq_one_letter_code
_entity_poly.pdbx_strand_id
1 'polypeptide(L)' 'MLLREDGLMIALIKNGSIAELDVASNTVNEWAYTGGRCLGGAFDKNGDLIAAQVTAGLIKVDKTTRQVTV' A
#
# COMPACT_ATOMS: atom_id res chain seq x y z
N MET A 1 -7.35 -4.45 -3.84
CA MET A 1 -6.50 -3.72 -4.81
C MET A 1 -7.11 -2.33 -4.96
N LEU A 2 -6.29 -1.29 -5.01
CA LEU A 2 -6.69 0.12 -4.96
C LEU A 2 -6.03 0.85 -6.13
N LEU A 3 -6.75 1.74 -6.81
CA LEU A 3 -6.17 2.59 -7.85
C LEU A 3 -5.74 3.91 -7.23
N ARG A 4 -4.48 4.29 -7.39
CA ARG A 4 -3.91 5.57 -6.95
C ARG A 4 -4.06 6.61 -8.07
N GLU A 5 -4.08 7.89 -7.70
CA GLU A 5 -4.32 9.00 -8.65
C GLU A 5 -3.30 9.09 -9.80
N ASP A 6 -2.09 8.57 -9.59
CA ASP A 6 -1.02 8.50 -10.60
C ASP A 6 -1.16 7.30 -11.56
N GLY A 7 -2.26 6.55 -11.47
CA GLY A 7 -2.53 5.40 -12.34
C GLY A 7 -1.91 4.09 -11.87
N LEU A 8 -1.18 4.10 -10.74
CA LEU A 8 -0.59 2.90 -10.16
C LEU A 8 -1.62 2.12 -9.34
N MET A 9 -1.61 0.80 -9.49
CA MET A 9 -2.47 -0.10 -8.72
C MET A 9 -1.71 -0.63 -7.51
N ILE A 10 -2.30 -0.46 -6.32
CA ILE A 10 -1.73 -0.93 -5.07
C ILE A 10 -2.46 -2.18 -4.59
N ALA A 11 -1.70 -3.24 -4.33
CA ALA A 11 -2.20 -4.52 -3.86
C ALA A 11 -1.71 -4.82 -2.44
N LEU A 12 -2.65 -5.13 -1.55
CA LEU A 12 -2.38 -5.57 -0.18
C LEU A 12 -2.25 -7.10 -0.20
N ILE A 13 -1.03 -7.61 -0.06
CA ILE A 13 -0.75 -9.04 -0.20
C ILE A 13 -0.87 -9.73 1.16
N LYS A 14 -1.37 -10.98 1.16
CA LYS A 14 -1.60 -11.77 2.39
C LYS A 14 -0.37 -11.88 3.30
N ASN A 15 0.83 -11.86 2.73
CA ASN A 15 2.10 -11.96 3.46
C ASN A 15 2.55 -10.64 4.12
N GLY A 16 1.81 -9.54 3.96
CA GLY A 16 2.14 -8.23 4.53
C GLY A 16 2.93 -7.32 3.60
N SER A 17 3.36 -7.81 2.43
CA SER A 17 3.87 -6.95 1.36
C SER A 17 2.74 -6.11 0.77
N ILE A 18 3.09 -4.90 0.35
CA ILE A 18 2.28 -4.06 -0.50
C ILE A 18 2.99 -3.99 -1.85
N ALA A 19 2.30 -4.41 -2.91
CA ALA A 19 2.83 -4.32 -4.25
C ALA A 19 2.26 -3.12 -4.99
N GLU A 20 3.08 -2.53 -5.84
CA GLU A 20 2.74 -1.49 -6.79
C GLU A 20 2.82 -2.05 -8.20
N LEU A 21 1.71 -1.97 -8.92
CA LEU A 21 1.58 -2.37 -10.30
C LEU A 21 1.45 -1.11 -11.17
N ASP A 22 2.37 -0.96 -12.10
CA ASP A 22 2.21 -0.04 -13.22
C ASP A 22 1.39 -0.71 -14.32
N VAL A 23 0.19 -0.21 -14.55
CA VAL A 23 -0.77 -0.76 -15.52
C VAL A 23 -0.31 -0.55 -16.96
N ALA A 24 0.43 0.54 -17.23
CA ALA A 24 0.89 0.86 -18.57
C ALA A 24 2.05 -0.06 -19.00
N SER A 25 2.98 -0.32 -18.08
CA SER A 25 4.14 -1.20 -18.35
C SER A 25 3.92 -2.66 -17.94
N ASN A 26 2.83 -2.97 -17.23
CA ASN A 26 2.56 -4.27 -16.61
C ASN A 26 3.68 -4.75 -15.67
N THR A 27 4.33 -3.82 -14.98
CA THR A 27 5.43 -4.11 -14.04
C THR A 27 4.91 -4.15 -12.62
N VAL A 28 5.28 -5.19 -11.86
CA VAL A 28 4.94 -5.31 -10.44
C VAL A 28 6.21 -5.20 -9.60
N ASN A 29 6.21 -4.28 -8.64
CA ASN A 29 7.29 -4.10 -7.67
C ASN A 29 6.77 -4.21 -6.25
N GLU A 30 7.60 -4.68 -5.33
CA GLU A 30 7.31 -4.47 -3.91
C GLU A 30 7.48 -2.99 -3.57
N TRP A 31 6.45 -2.41 -2.96
CA TRP A 31 6.41 -1.01 -2.58
C TRP A 31 6.77 -0.82 -1.12
N ALA A 32 6.15 -1.59 -0.22
CA ALA A 32 6.40 -1.53 1.21
C ALA A 32 6.14 -2.89 1.87
N TYR A 33 6.69 -3.09 3.07
CA TYR A 33 6.40 -4.24 3.91
C TYR A 33 5.86 -3.78 5.26
N THR A 34 4.67 -4.28 5.62
CA THR A 34 3.93 -3.80 6.80
C THR A 34 4.12 -4.67 8.04
N GLY A 35 4.84 -5.79 7.93
CA GLY A 35 5.03 -6.73 9.05
C GLY A 35 3.81 -7.57 9.41
N GLY A 36 2.66 -7.37 8.75
CA GLY A 36 1.43 -8.10 9.04
C GLY A 36 0.41 -7.96 7.92
N ARG A 37 -0.65 -8.77 7.92
CA ARG A 37 -1.65 -8.74 6.85
C ARG A 37 -2.50 -7.46 6.92
N CYS A 38 -2.57 -6.72 5.82
CA CYS A 38 -3.55 -5.67 5.64
C CYS A 38 -4.88 -6.25 5.13
N LEU A 39 -6.00 -5.83 5.72
CA LEU A 39 -7.36 -6.28 5.37
C LEU A 39 -8.07 -5.34 4.39
N GLY A 40 -7.66 -4.08 4.37
CA GLY A 40 -8.20 -3.04 3.52
C GLY A 40 -7.40 -1.75 3.67
N GLY A 41 -7.68 -0.78 2.82
CA GLY A 41 -7.05 0.53 2.88
C GLY A 41 -7.66 1.53 1.90
N ALA A 42 -7.25 2.77 2.03
CA ALA A 42 -7.64 3.89 1.18
C ALA A 42 -6.49 4.90 1.10
N PHE A 43 -6.45 5.71 0.06
CA PHE A 43 -5.50 6.81 -0.02
C PHE A 43 -6.05 8.04 0.72
N ASP A 44 -5.20 8.72 1.47
CA ASP A 44 -5.50 10.03 2.02
C ASP A 44 -5.35 11.13 0.96
N LYS A 45 -5.70 12.38 1.32
CA LYS A 45 -5.62 13.54 0.41
C LYS A 45 -4.21 13.85 -0.12
N ASN A 46 -3.16 13.31 0.51
CA ASN A 46 -1.78 13.49 0.07
C ASN A 46 -1.32 12.34 -0.84
N GLY A 47 -2.15 11.29 -0.99
CA GLY A 47 -1.84 10.08 -1.75
C GLY A 47 -1.13 9.00 -0.93
N ASP A 48 -1.00 9.18 0.39
CA ASP A 48 -0.45 8.17 1.27
C ASP A 48 -1.48 7.08 1.52
N LEU A 49 -1.03 5.83 1.68
CA LEU A 49 -1.94 4.73 1.94
C LEU A 49 -2.23 4.63 3.44
N ILE A 50 -3.50 4.69 3.81
CA ILE A 50 -4.00 4.30 5.13
C ILE A 50 -4.52 2.87 5.04
N ALA A 51 -4.00 1.96 5.86
CA ALA A 51 -4.36 0.55 5.82
C ALA A 51 -4.70 -0.02 7.20
N ALA A 52 -5.67 -0.92 7.26
CA ALA A 52 -6.01 -1.69 8.45
C ALA A 52 -5.19 -2.98 8.49
N GLN A 53 -4.23 -3.06 9.41
CA GLN A 53 -3.30 -4.16 9.57
C GLN A 53 -3.64 -4.96 10.83
N VAL A 54 -3.66 -6.30 10.70
CA VAL A 54 -4.24 -7.20 11.72
C VAL A 54 -3.60 -7.11 13.12
N THR A 55 -2.33 -6.73 13.23
CA THR A 55 -1.62 -6.68 14.52
C THR A 55 -1.39 -5.27 15.04
N ALA A 56 -1.22 -4.29 14.14
CA ALA A 56 -0.89 -2.91 14.48
C ALA A 56 -2.11 -1.97 14.50
N GLY A 57 -3.26 -2.40 13.98
CA GLY A 57 -4.43 -1.54 13.82
C GLY A 57 -4.34 -0.69 12.57
N LEU A 58 -4.50 0.63 12.70
CA LEU A 58 -4.40 1.54 11.54
C LEU A 58 -2.94 1.91 11.33
N ILE A 59 -2.45 1.78 10.09
CA ILE A 59 -1.11 2.19 9.70
C ILE A 59 -1.17 3.16 8.52
N LYS A 60 -0.11 3.94 8.36
CA LYS A 60 0.12 4.81 7.20
C LYS A 60 1.38 4.37 6.46
N VAL A 61 1.30 4.33 5.13
CA VAL A 61 2.46 4.14 4.24
C VAL A 61 2.64 5.39 3.41
N ASP A 62 3.77 6.07 3.61
CA ASP A 62 4.12 7.29 2.89
C ASP A 62 4.43 6.99 1.43
N LYS A 63 3.83 7.75 0.51
CA LYS A 63 3.89 7.40 -0.90
C LYS A 63 5.28 7.54 -1.54
N THR A 64 6.12 8.40 -0.96
CA THR A 64 7.42 8.79 -1.51
C THR A 64 8.53 8.02 -0.84
N THR A 65 8.56 8.00 0.49
CA THR A 65 9.58 7.34 1.30
C THR A 65 9.30 5.86 1.51
N ARG A 66 8.06 5.41 1.27
CA ARG A 66 7.58 4.03 1.45
C ARG A 66 7.65 3.55 2.91
N GLN A 67 7.86 4.48 3.84
CA GLN A 67 7.95 4.19 5.27
C GLN A 67 6.57 3.87 5.84
N VAL A 68 6.54 2.88 6.74
CA VAL A 68 5.33 2.46 7.46
C VAL A 68 5.34 3.08 8.85
N THR A 69 4.26 3.78 9.20
CA THR A 69 4.04 4.35 10.54
C THR A 69 2.78 3.75 11.14
N VAL A 70 2.81 3.47 12.44
CA VAL A 70 1.67 3.01 13.25
C VAL A 70 1.11 4.18 14.05
#